data_AF-A0AAX2EBW1-F1
#
_entry.id   AF-A0AAX2EBW1-F1
#
_cell.length_a   1.000
_cell.length_b   1.000
_cell.length_c   1.000
_cell.angle_alpha   90.00
_cell.angle_beta   90.00
_cell.angle_gamma   90.00
#
_symmetry.space_group_name_H-M   'P 1'
#
loop_
_entity.id
_entity.type
_entity.pdbx_description
1 polymer ?
#
loop_
_entity_poly.entity_id
_entity_poly.type
_entity_poly.pdbx_seq_one_letter_code
_entity_poly.pdbx_strand_id
1 'polypeptide(L)'
;MTRRDIEILVGIVDVWEGKLSWDALCDAAAPLIGGRPTRQTLSSHGQVKTAFAHKKEQQKTGFVAGKRPASLSIAEQRIKRLENENDRLRDESSRLLEQFIRWQYNAYKHGLSKDKLDAPLPDIER
;
A
#
# COMPACT_ATOMS: atom_id res chain seq x y z
N MET A 1 -1.48 -7.69 -17.60
CA MET A 1 -1.04 -7.93 -16.21
C MET A 1 -2.29 -8.19 -15.38
N THR A 2 -2.32 -9.29 -14.65
CA THR A 2 -3.45 -9.72 -13.83
C THR A 2 -3.39 -9.12 -12.42
N ARG A 3 -4.47 -9.25 -11.65
CA ARG A 3 -4.48 -8.87 -10.22
C ARG A 3 -3.42 -9.65 -9.42
N ARG A 4 -3.27 -10.94 -9.70
CA ARG A 4 -2.27 -11.80 -9.05
C ARG A 4 -0.85 -11.30 -9.35
N ASP A 5 -0.58 -10.89 -10.59
CA ASP A 5 0.72 -10.34 -10.97
C ASP A 5 1.02 -9.04 -10.19
N ILE A 6 0.01 -8.19 -10.01
CA ILE A 6 0.13 -6.96 -9.20
C ILE A 6 0.47 -7.29 -7.75
N GLU A 7 -0.21 -8.26 -7.14
CA GLU A 7 0.03 -8.68 -5.75
C GLU A 7 1.46 -9.23 -5.57
N ILE A 8 1.93 -10.05 -6.53
CA ILE A 8 3.31 -10.53 -6.55
C ILE A 8 4.30 -9.37 -6.64
N LEU A 9 4.07 -8.42 -7.56
CA LEU A 9 4.94 -7.26 -7.76
C LEU A 9 5.04 -6.37 -6.52
N VAL A 10 3.92 -6.11 -5.85
CA VAL A 10 3.90 -5.37 -4.59
C VAL A 10 4.68 -6.13 -3.51
N GLY A 11 4.48 -7.44 -3.38
CA GLY A 11 5.21 -8.27 -2.42
C GLY A 11 6.73 -8.23 -2.64
N ILE A 12 7.20 -8.30 -3.90
CA ILE A 12 8.61 -8.15 -4.26
C ILE A 12 9.16 -6.79 -3.78
N VAL A 13 8.40 -5.72 -4.01
CA VAL A 13 8.81 -4.36 -3.62
C VAL A 13 8.89 -4.23 -2.10
N ASP A 14 7.93 -4.78 -1.37
CA ASP A 14 7.85 -4.65 0.10
C ASP A 14 9.07 -5.25 0.80
N VAL A 15 9.57 -6.38 0.29
CA VAL A 15 10.77 -7.05 0.83
C VAL A 15 12.08 -6.61 0.16
N TRP A 16 12.05 -5.63 -0.75
CA TRP A 16 13.23 -5.26 -1.53
C TRP A 16 14.36 -4.71 -0.65
N GLU A 17 15.55 -5.29 -0.78
CA GLU A 17 16.78 -4.82 -0.13
C GLU A 17 17.74 -4.21 -1.16
N GLY A 18 18.51 -3.21 -0.74
CA GLY A 18 19.44 -2.50 -1.63
C GLY A 18 18.75 -1.53 -2.60
N LYS A 19 19.44 -1.18 -3.70
CA LYS A 19 18.99 -0.12 -4.61
C LYS A 19 17.78 -0.56 -5.45
N LEU A 20 16.59 -0.09 -5.08
CA LEU A 20 15.38 -0.34 -5.87
C LEU A 20 15.41 0.46 -7.19
N SER A 21 15.14 -0.19 -8.32
CA SER A 21 14.98 0.45 -9.64
C SER A 21 13.92 -0.25 -10.47
N TRP A 22 13.34 0.43 -11.46
CA TRP A 22 12.31 -0.14 -12.30
C TRP A 22 12.81 -1.33 -13.12
N ASP A 23 14.04 -1.29 -13.65
CA ASP A 23 14.60 -2.45 -14.35
C ASP A 23 14.79 -3.63 -13.43
N ALA A 24 15.35 -3.40 -12.24
CA ALA A 24 15.57 -4.49 -11.29
C ALA A 24 14.23 -5.15 -10.88
N LEU A 25 13.16 -4.36 -10.74
CA LEU A 25 11.82 -4.89 -10.50
C LEU A 25 11.29 -5.68 -11.72
N CYS A 26 11.50 -5.20 -12.96
CA CYS A 26 11.14 -5.96 -14.16
C CYS A 26 11.87 -7.31 -14.20
N ASP A 27 13.17 -7.32 -13.90
CA ASP A 27 14.00 -8.52 -13.91
C ASP A 27 13.55 -9.53 -12.83
N ALA A 28 13.30 -9.04 -11.61
CA ALA A 28 12.83 -9.86 -10.50
C ALA A 28 11.42 -10.42 -10.71
N ALA A 29 10.56 -9.68 -11.43
CA ALA A 29 9.20 -10.13 -11.73
C ALA A 29 9.15 -11.22 -12.82
N ALA A 30 10.08 -11.19 -13.78
CA ALA A 30 10.09 -12.07 -14.94
C ALA A 30 9.88 -13.56 -14.62
N PRO A 31 10.60 -14.19 -13.66
CA PRO A 31 10.40 -15.60 -13.33
C PRO A 31 9.07 -15.90 -12.62
N LEU A 32 8.42 -14.90 -12.01
CA LEU A 32 7.24 -15.10 -11.16
C LEU A 32 5.91 -14.90 -11.89
N ILE A 33 5.91 -14.04 -12.92
CA ILE A 33 4.70 -13.73 -13.71
C ILE A 33 4.75 -14.30 -15.14
N GLY A 34 5.74 -15.14 -15.44
CA GLY A 34 5.86 -15.86 -16.72
C GLY A 34 6.40 -15.02 -17.88
N GLY A 35 6.85 -13.80 -17.62
CA GLY A 35 7.44 -12.92 -18.63
C GLY A 35 7.94 -11.60 -18.03
N ARG A 36 8.97 -11.03 -18.64
CA ARG A 36 9.55 -9.75 -18.17
C ARG A 36 8.62 -8.59 -18.50
N PRO A 37 8.01 -7.91 -17.51
CA PRO A 37 7.20 -6.74 -17.77
C PRO A 37 8.07 -5.56 -18.20
N THR A 38 7.46 -4.55 -18.82
CA THR A 38 8.15 -3.29 -19.10
C THR A 38 7.96 -2.31 -17.95
N ARG A 39 8.86 -1.33 -17.82
CA ARG A 39 8.72 -0.24 -16.84
C ARG A 39 7.40 0.52 -17.03
N GLN A 40 6.95 0.70 -18.27
CA GLN A 40 5.69 1.37 -18.59
C GLN A 40 4.51 0.56 -18.07
N THR A 41 4.52 -0.76 -18.27
CA THR A 41 3.52 -1.67 -17.70
C THR A 41 3.47 -1.51 -16.19
N LEU A 42 4.60 -1.67 -15.50
CA LEU A 42 4.64 -1.59 -14.03
C LEU A 42 4.16 -0.23 -13.49
N SER A 43 4.62 0.88 -14.08
CA SER A 43 4.27 2.22 -13.61
C SER A 43 2.85 2.68 -13.96
N SER A 44 2.21 2.06 -14.96
CA SER A 44 0.80 2.30 -15.27
C SER A 44 -0.16 1.72 -14.21
N HIS A 45 0.28 0.70 -13.46
CA HIS A 45 -0.52 0.10 -12.41
C HIS A 45 -0.32 0.84 -11.08
N GLY A 46 -1.37 1.56 -10.66
CA GLY A 46 -1.33 2.45 -9.50
C GLY A 46 -0.81 1.78 -8.22
N GLN A 47 -1.22 0.54 -7.92
CA GLN A 47 -0.75 -0.19 -6.73
C GLN A 47 0.76 -0.44 -6.75
N VAL A 48 1.30 -0.88 -7.89
CA VAL A 48 2.75 -1.12 -8.05
C VAL A 48 3.52 0.20 -7.97
N LYS A 49 3.01 1.25 -8.61
CA LYS A 49 3.60 2.60 -8.55
C LYS A 49 3.64 3.14 -7.13
N THR A 50 2.55 3.01 -6.38
CA THR A 50 2.45 3.45 -4.99
C THR A 50 3.40 2.65 -4.09
N ALA A 51 3.41 1.32 -4.19
CA ALA A 51 4.33 0.47 -3.44
C ALA A 51 5.80 0.84 -3.72
N PHE A 52 6.15 1.03 -5.00
CA PHE A 52 7.50 1.43 -5.41
C PHE A 52 7.90 2.78 -4.82
N ALA A 53 7.02 3.79 -4.90
CA ALA A 53 7.27 5.12 -4.36
C ALA A 53 7.42 5.08 -2.83
N HIS A 54 6.53 4.34 -2.15
CA HIS A 54 6.57 4.17 -0.70
C HIS A 54 7.88 3.49 -0.24
N LYS A 55 8.28 2.40 -0.90
CA LYS A 55 9.56 1.72 -0.61
C LYS A 55 10.75 2.63 -0.86
N LYS A 56 10.73 3.41 -1.95
CA LYS A 56 11.76 4.42 -2.23
C LYS A 56 11.86 5.46 -1.12
N GLU A 57 10.73 5.92 -0.60
CA GLU A 57 10.71 6.89 0.48
C GLU A 57 11.24 6.29 1.79
N GLN A 58 10.83 5.06 2.14
CA GLN A 58 11.42 4.31 3.26
C GLN A 58 12.94 4.15 3.16
N GLN A 59 13.46 3.90 1.95
CA GLN A 59 14.91 3.78 1.74
C GLN A 59 15.65 5.10 1.97
N LYS A 60 15.02 6.25 1.69
CA LYS A 60 15.62 7.58 1.92
C LYS A 60 15.55 8.00 3.38
N THR A 61 14.41 7.77 4.03
CA THR A 61 14.21 8.14 5.45
C THR A 61 14.99 7.25 6.40
N GLY A 62 15.63 6.20 5.87
CA GLY A 62 16.40 5.24 6.63
C GLY A 62 15.46 4.27 7.31
N PHE A 63 15.29 3.08 6.73
CA PHE A 63 14.68 1.98 7.45
C PHE A 63 15.61 1.61 8.62
N VAL A 64 15.28 2.08 9.82
CA VAL A 64 15.88 1.55 11.04
C VAL A 64 15.30 0.16 11.20
N ALA A 65 16.06 -0.84 10.75
CA ALA A 65 15.73 -2.23 11.03
C ALA A 65 15.56 -2.36 12.54
N GLY A 66 14.31 -2.55 12.98
CA GLY A 66 14.03 -2.76 14.40
C GLY A 66 14.89 -3.92 14.90
N LYS A 67 15.34 -3.84 16.16
CA LYS A 67 16.18 -4.88 16.77
C LYS A 67 15.62 -6.27 16.42
N ARG A 68 16.49 -7.12 15.86
CA ARG A 68 16.11 -8.50 15.56
C ARG A 68 15.56 -9.13 16.84
N PRO A 69 14.41 -9.83 16.78
CA PRO A 69 13.86 -10.48 17.95
C PRO A 69 14.89 -11.46 18.53
N ALA A 70 14.98 -11.51 19.85
CA ALA A 70 16.01 -12.29 20.55
C ALA A 70 15.81 -13.81 20.42
N SER A 71 14.60 -14.27 20.06
CA SER A 71 14.28 -15.67 19.85
C SER A 71 13.19 -15.86 18.79
N LEU A 72 13.10 -17.08 18.24
CA LEU A 72 12.06 -17.47 17.28
C LEU A 72 10.66 -17.32 17.87
N SER A 73 10.45 -17.72 19.13
CA SER A 73 9.15 -17.58 19.80
C SER A 73 8.69 -16.12 19.93
N ILE A 74 9.62 -15.18 20.20
CA ILE A 74 9.31 -13.74 20.22
C ILE A 74 8.96 -13.25 18.82
N ALA A 75 9.64 -13.76 17.77
CA ALA A 75 9.31 -13.44 16.39
C ALA A 75 7.90 -13.93 16.02
N GLU A 76 7.54 -15.17 16.35
CA GLU A 76 6.21 -15.75 16.12
C GLU A 76 5.11 -14.94 16.82
N GLN A 77 5.32 -14.57 18.09
CA GLN A 77 4.38 -13.72 18.83
C GLN A 77 4.20 -12.34 18.18
N ARG A 78 5.30 -11.75 17.67
CA ARG A 78 5.25 -10.46 16.97
C ARG A 78 4.51 -10.58 15.64
N ILE A 79 4.77 -11.63 14.86
CA ILE A 79 4.07 -11.90 13.59
C ILE A 79 2.58 -12.03 13.86
N LYS A 80 2.17 -12.91 14.79
CA LYS A 80 0.76 -13.11 15.14
C LYS A 80 0.07 -11.81 15.59
N ARG A 81 0.76 -10.96 16.36
CA ARG A 81 0.22 -9.65 16.75
C ARG A 81 0.00 -8.74 15.55
N LEU A 82 0.99 -8.64 14.67
CA LEU A 82 0.93 -7.80 13.48
C LEU A 82 -0.13 -8.30 12.49
N GLU A 83 -0.29 -9.61 12.31
CA GLU A 83 -1.36 -10.20 11.50
C GLU A 83 -2.74 -9.83 12.05
N ASN A 84 -2.98 -10.05 13.34
CA ASN A 84 -4.24 -9.68 13.98
C ASN A 84 -4.54 -8.17 13.90
N GLU A 85 -3.51 -7.33 14.00
CA GLU A 85 -3.66 -5.89 13.84
C GLU A 85 -3.98 -5.51 12.39
N ASN A 86 -3.30 -6.14 11.42
CA ASN A 86 -3.56 -5.93 10.01
C ASN A 86 -5.01 -6.31 9.64
N ASP A 87 -5.49 -7.44 10.15
CA ASP A 87 -6.87 -7.89 9.92
C ASP A 87 -7.87 -6.89 10.50
N ARG A 88 -7.68 -6.44 11.75
CA ARG A 88 -8.54 -5.40 12.36
C ARG A 88 -8.53 -4.10 11.56
N LEU A 89 -7.37 -3.65 11.09
CA LEU A 89 -7.23 -2.43 10.30
C LEU A 89 -7.90 -2.57 8.92
N ARG A 90 -7.80 -3.73 8.28
CA ARG A 90 -8.49 -4.02 7.01
C ARG A 90 -10.01 -4.00 7.19
N ASP A 91 -10.51 -4.58 8.26
CA ASP A 91 -11.93 -4.57 8.58
C ASP A 91 -12.43 -3.14 8.87
N GLU A 92 -11.67 -2.35 9.62
CA GLU A 92 -12.00 -0.95 9.89
C GLU A 92 -11.97 -0.10 8.63
N SER A 93 -10.94 -0.26 7.79
CA SER A 93 -10.85 0.41 6.49
C SER A 93 -12.05 0.07 5.60
N SER A 94 -12.47 -1.19 5.57
CA SER A 94 -13.65 -1.63 4.81
C SER A 94 -14.93 -0.96 5.33
N ARG A 95 -15.13 -0.90 6.65
CA ARG A 95 -16.27 -0.19 7.26
C ARG A 95 -16.27 1.31 6.96
N LEU A 96 -15.10 1.95 7.00
CA LEU A 96 -14.96 3.37 6.66
C LEU A 96 -15.25 3.64 5.18
N LEU A 97 -14.79 2.78 4.27
CA LEU A 97 -15.10 2.88 2.84
C LEU A 97 -16.61 2.74 2.58
N GLU A 98 -17.26 1.77 3.23
CA GLU A 98 -18.72 1.65 3.13
C GLU A 98 -19.45 2.89 3.64
N GLN A 99 -19.03 3.44 4.78
CA GLN A 99 -19.59 4.67 5.32
C GLN A 99 -19.38 5.84 4.35
N PHE A 100 -18.18 5.98 3.80
CA PHE A 100 -17.84 7.00 2.81
C PHE A 100 -18.74 6.92 1.57
N ILE A 101 -18.98 5.72 1.04
CA ILE A 101 -19.87 5.52 -0.11
C ILE A 101 -21.31 5.94 0.22
N ARG A 102 -21.83 5.54 1.39
CA ARG A 102 -23.18 5.93 1.84
C ARG A 102 -23.31 7.44 1.96
N TRP A 103 -22.31 8.11 2.54
CA TRP A 103 -22.29 9.56 2.65
C TRP A 103 -22.20 10.25 1.30
N GLN A 104 -21.35 9.78 0.40
CA GLN A 104 -21.25 10.32 -0.96
C GLN A 104 -22.59 10.22 -1.71
N TYR A 105 -23.27 9.07 -1.64
CA TYR A 105 -24.58 8.89 -2.25
C TYR A 105 -25.63 9.86 -1.67
N ASN A 106 -25.72 9.95 -0.34
CA ASN A 106 -26.69 10.83 0.31
C ASN A 106 -26.39 12.31 0.03
N ALA A 107 -25.12 12.72 0.07
CA ALA A 107 -24.70 14.08 -0.24
C ALA A 107 -25.11 14.47 -1.66
N TYR A 108 -24.85 13.60 -2.64
CA TYR A 108 -25.28 13.81 -4.02
C TYR A 108 -26.82 13.94 -4.13
N LYS A 109 -27.57 13.04 -3.49
CA LYS A 109 -29.04 13.09 -3.45
C LYS A 109 -29.58 14.41 -2.87
N HIS A 110 -28.83 15.05 -1.97
CA HIS A 110 -29.15 16.34 -1.36
C HIS A 110 -28.48 17.55 -2.04
N GLY A 111 -27.91 17.38 -3.23
CA GLY A 111 -27.36 18.47 -4.04
C GLY A 111 -26.00 19.00 -3.57
N LEU A 112 -25.28 18.28 -2.70
CA LEU A 112 -23.89 18.57 -2.41
C LEU A 112 -22.99 18.04 -3.52
N SER A 113 -22.18 18.93 -4.11
CA SER A 113 -21.17 18.54 -5.09
C SER A 113 -19.94 17.95 -4.42
N LYS A 114 -19.18 17.15 -5.17
CA LYS A 114 -17.89 16.61 -4.72
C LYS A 114 -16.93 17.72 -4.27
N ASP A 115 -16.83 18.82 -5.02
CA ASP A 115 -15.94 19.94 -4.67
C ASP A 115 -16.27 20.56 -3.31
N LYS A 116 -17.55 20.56 -2.92
CA LYS A 116 -17.98 21.01 -1.59
C LYS A 116 -17.62 20.01 -0.48
N LEU A 117 -17.63 18.72 -0.78
CA LEU A 117 -17.26 17.65 0.16
C LEU A 117 -15.74 17.56 0.35
N ASP A 118 -14.97 17.82 -0.71
CA ASP A 118 -13.50 17.81 -0.70
C ASP A 118 -12.92 19.15 -0.21
N ALA A 119 -13.77 20.13 0.12
CA ALA A 119 -13.34 21.41 0.67
C ALA A 119 -12.53 21.19 1.96
N PRO A 120 -11.41 21.90 2.15
CA PRO A 120 -10.61 21.77 3.35
C PRO A 120 -11.43 22.11 4.59
N LEU A 121 -11.12 21.44 5.70
CA LEU A 121 -11.69 21.83 6.99
C LEU A 121 -11.30 23.28 7.31
N PRO A 122 -12.21 24.07 7.91
CA PRO A 122 -11.89 25.45 8.27
C PRO A 122 -10.72 25.47 9.27
N ASP A 123 -9.83 26.46 9.13
CA ASP A 123 -8.76 26.67 10.10
C ASP A 123 -9.37 26.97 11.47
N ILE A 124 -9.05 26.13 12.46
CA ILE A 124 -9.43 26.35 13.84
C ILE A 124 -8.34 27.22 14.46
N GLU A 125 -8.57 28.54 14.52
CA GLU A 125 -7.79 29.41 15.41
C GLU A 125 -8.05 28.94 16.85
N ARG A 126 -7.00 28.49 17.53
CA ARG A 126 -7.06 27.89 18.87
C ARG A 126 -6.22 28.68 19.85
#